data_AF-A0A660YFQ0-F1
#
_entry.id   AF-A0A660YFQ0-F1
#
_cell.length_a   1.000
_cell.length_b   1.000
_cell.length_c   1.000
_cell.angle_alpha   90.00
_cell.angle_beta   90.00
_cell.angle_gamma   90.00
#
_symmetry.space_group_name_H-M   'P 1'
#
loop_
_entity.id
_entity.type
_entity.pdbx_description
1 polymer ?
#
loop_
_entity_poly.entity_id
_entity_poly.type
_entity_poly.pdbx_seq_one_letter_code
_entity_poly.pdbx_strand_id
1 'polypeptide(L)'
;MYPVPGHLGLSLLGNRCLRARLFPVVLAGFAPDVVDKCLSWVVHTAPYGRSFMHSLTGLVVCTALAFLFKGRSWGYSWGLGHFAHLVGDISFIPWFYPFVDYSFPQDVNFLQPENVPRLWNPMPLVLESALLLLVLVSYTKPVRDRRARSVPLGLAAIVAGVRLWWR
;
A
#
# COMPACT_ATOMS: atom_id res chain seq x y z
N MET A 1 -10.35 -1.67 -6.12
CA MET A 1 -9.42 -1.60 -7.28
C MET A 1 -8.02 -1.96 -6.81
N TYR A 2 -7.24 -2.66 -7.62
CA TYR A 2 -5.89 -3.14 -7.29
C TYR A 2 -4.86 -2.04 -7.52
N PRO A 3 -4.36 -1.37 -6.46
CA PRO A 3 -3.67 -0.11 -6.66
C PRO A 3 -2.19 -0.30 -6.99
N VAL A 4 -1.85 -1.23 -7.89
CA VAL A 4 -0.44 -1.66 -8.08
C VAL A 4 0.49 -0.47 -8.38
N PRO A 5 0.15 0.45 -9.30
CA PRO A 5 0.98 1.63 -9.55
C PRO A 5 1.06 2.56 -8.33
N GLY A 6 -0.05 2.75 -7.62
CA GLY A 6 -0.13 3.64 -6.46
C GLY A 6 0.74 3.15 -5.30
N HIS A 7 0.66 1.86 -4.98
CA HIS A 7 1.47 1.22 -3.95
C HIS A 7 2.96 1.27 -4.24
N LEU A 8 3.35 1.04 -5.51
CA LEU A 8 4.74 1.24 -5.94
C LEU A 8 5.16 2.69 -5.78
N GLY A 9 4.34 3.63 -6.25
CA GLY A 9 4.60 5.07 -6.14
C GLY A 9 4.82 5.52 -4.71
N LEU A 10 3.95 5.11 -3.79
CA LEU A 10 4.06 5.42 -2.35
C LEU A 10 5.32 4.80 -1.72
N SER A 11 5.65 3.56 -2.09
CA SER A 11 6.87 2.88 -1.61
C SER A 11 8.14 3.58 -2.09
N LEU A 12 8.19 3.95 -3.37
CA LEU A 12 9.28 4.72 -3.96
C LEU A 12 9.38 6.12 -3.34
N LEU A 13 8.24 6.75 -3.03
CA LEU A 13 8.22 8.02 -2.30
C LEU A 13 8.84 7.89 -0.91
N GLY A 14 8.58 6.78 -0.20
CA GLY A 14 9.23 6.44 1.07
C GLY A 14 10.75 6.27 0.93
N ASN A 15 11.22 5.56 -0.10
CA ASN A 15 12.65 5.48 -0.42
C ASN A 15 13.25 6.87 -0.66
N ARG A 16 12.56 7.68 -1.47
CA ARG A 16 13.05 8.95 -1.98
C ARG A 16 13.09 10.05 -0.92
N CYS A 17 11.97 10.27 -0.23
CA CYS A 17 11.79 11.39 0.68
C CYS A 17 12.25 11.06 2.11
N LEU A 18 12.11 9.80 2.52
CA LEU A 18 12.33 9.36 3.90
C LEU A 18 13.54 8.42 4.02
N ARG A 19 14.32 8.26 2.94
CA ARG A 19 15.58 7.50 2.87
C ARG A 19 15.44 6.05 3.31
N ALA A 20 14.26 5.46 3.19
CA ALA A 20 14.09 4.02 3.39
C ALA A 20 14.89 3.25 2.34
N ARG A 21 15.36 2.03 2.66
CA ARG A 21 16.00 1.16 1.68
C ARG A 21 14.98 0.69 0.65
N LEU A 22 15.36 0.75 -0.63
CA LEU A 22 14.49 0.47 -1.76
C LEU A 22 13.84 -0.93 -1.68
N PHE A 23 14.66 -1.96 -1.50
CA PHE A 23 14.15 -3.33 -1.50
C PHE A 23 13.10 -3.59 -0.40
N PRO A 24 13.38 -3.37 0.90
CA PRO A 24 12.39 -3.63 1.95
C PRO A 24 11.17 -2.71 1.91
N VAL A 25 11.29 -1.45 1.48
CA VAL A 25 10.11 -0.56 1.41
C VAL A 25 9.16 -0.97 0.28
N VAL A 26 9.69 -1.37 -0.87
CA VAL A 26 8.87 -1.87 -1.98
C VAL A 26 8.28 -3.24 -1.64
N LEU A 27 9.06 -4.15 -1.06
CA LEU A 27 8.57 -5.46 -0.64
C LEU A 27 7.41 -5.32 0.36
N ALA A 28 7.58 -4.50 1.40
CA ALA A 28 6.55 -4.26 2.40
C ALA A 28 5.35 -3.48 1.85
N GLY A 29 5.53 -2.71 0.78
CA GLY A 29 4.45 -2.03 0.05
C GLY A 29 3.55 -2.96 -0.77
N PHE A 30 3.97 -4.21 -1.02
CA PHE A 30 3.17 -5.22 -1.72
C PHE A 30 2.80 -6.42 -0.84
N ALA A 31 3.55 -6.67 0.23
CA ALA A 31 3.32 -7.81 1.10
C ALA A 31 1.88 -7.92 1.62
N PRO A 32 1.19 -6.84 2.05
CA PRO A 32 -0.17 -6.97 2.57
C PRO A 32 -1.15 -7.52 1.54
N ASP A 33 -1.06 -7.01 0.31
CA ASP A 33 -1.89 -7.45 -0.81
C ASP A 33 -1.60 -8.89 -1.20
N VAL A 34 -0.33 -9.29 -1.27
CA VAL A 34 0.04 -10.66 -1.64
C VAL A 34 -0.43 -11.65 -0.57
N VAL A 35 -0.13 -11.37 0.70
CA VAL A 35 -0.42 -12.30 1.80
C VAL A 35 -1.92 -12.41 2.03
N ASP A 36 -2.63 -11.31 2.24
CA ASP A 36 -4.04 -11.39 2.61
C ASP A 36 -4.90 -11.97 1.49
N LYS A 37 -4.58 -11.68 0.22
CA LYS A 37 -5.31 -12.25 -0.93
C LYS A 37 -4.97 -13.70 -1.15
N CYS A 38 -3.72 -14.13 -0.98
CA CYS A 38 -3.41 -15.55 -0.99
C CYS A 38 -4.17 -16.29 0.12
N LEU A 39 -4.19 -15.72 1.34
CA LEU A 39 -4.91 -16.29 2.49
C LEU A 39 -6.41 -16.37 2.26
N SER A 40 -7.02 -15.36 1.63
CA SER A 40 -8.46 -15.33 1.41
C SER A 40 -8.89 -16.14 0.18
N TRP A 41 -8.15 -16.07 -0.91
CA TRP A 41 -8.63 -16.53 -2.22
C TRP A 41 -8.06 -17.87 -2.67
N VAL A 42 -6.88 -18.24 -2.17
CA VAL A 42 -6.21 -19.48 -2.57
C VAL A 42 -6.38 -20.53 -1.48
N VAL A 43 -6.09 -20.17 -0.22
CA VAL A 43 -6.16 -21.13 0.90
C VAL A 43 -7.41 -20.98 1.76
N HIS A 44 -8.23 -19.94 1.51
CA HIS A 44 -9.52 -19.71 2.18
C HIS A 44 -9.49 -19.70 3.71
N THR A 45 -8.35 -19.32 4.30
CA THR A 45 -8.17 -19.23 5.76
C THR A 45 -8.51 -17.85 6.32
N ALA A 46 -8.58 -16.83 5.47
CA ALA A 46 -8.94 -15.48 5.86
C ALA A 46 -10.31 -15.07 5.30
N PRO A 47 -11.15 -14.37 6.09
CA PRO A 47 -12.51 -14.00 5.69
C PRO A 47 -12.54 -12.96 4.56
N TYR A 48 -11.44 -12.23 4.34
CA TYR A 48 -11.36 -11.12 3.40
C TYR A 48 -9.93 -10.91 2.89
N GLY A 49 -9.78 -10.49 1.63
CA GLY A 49 -8.49 -10.19 0.99
C GLY A 49 -7.72 -8.99 1.57
N ARG A 50 -8.24 -8.35 2.62
CA ARG A 50 -7.59 -7.28 3.40
C ARG A 50 -7.85 -7.47 4.89
N SER A 51 -7.16 -8.43 5.50
CA SER A 51 -7.41 -8.87 6.88
C SER A 51 -6.17 -8.73 7.76
N PHE A 52 -5.29 -9.74 7.79
CA PHE A 52 -4.18 -9.81 8.74
C PHE A 52 -3.14 -8.72 8.51
N MET A 53 -2.57 -8.64 7.32
CA MET A 53 -1.55 -7.62 7.02
C MET A 53 -2.16 -6.25 6.75
N HIS A 54 -3.44 -6.15 6.37
CA HIS A 54 -4.19 -4.89 6.36
C HIS A 54 -4.72 -4.49 7.75
N SER A 55 -3.86 -4.57 8.77
CA SER A 55 -4.18 -4.14 10.13
C SER A 55 -2.97 -3.49 10.79
N LEU A 56 -3.19 -2.73 11.88
CA LEU A 56 -2.10 -2.22 12.71
C LEU A 56 -1.32 -3.36 13.35
N THR A 57 -2.00 -4.45 13.71
CA THR A 57 -1.37 -5.66 14.24
C THR A 57 -0.36 -6.21 13.26
N GLY A 58 -0.77 -6.41 12.00
CA GLY A 58 0.11 -6.88 10.92
C GLY A 58 1.28 -5.93 10.68
N LEU A 59 1.02 -4.62 10.65
CA LEU A 59 2.06 -3.59 10.52
C LEU A 59 3.13 -3.71 11.63
N VAL A 60 2.70 -3.74 12.89
CA VAL A 60 3.60 -3.79 14.05
C VAL A 60 4.38 -5.10 14.08
N VAL A 61 3.70 -6.24 13.93
CA VAL A 61 4.33 -7.56 13.99
C VAL A 61 5.35 -7.71 12.85
N CYS A 62 4.97 -7.43 11.59
CA CYS A 62 5.89 -7.59 10.47
C CYS A 62 7.07 -6.62 10.54
N THR A 63 6.85 -5.38 11.00
CA THR A 63 7.92 -4.41 11.24
C THR A 63 8.88 -4.88 12.33
N ALA A 64 8.36 -5.41 13.43
CA ALA A 64 9.17 -5.96 14.51
C ALA A 64 9.99 -7.17 14.02
N LEU A 65 9.39 -8.09 13.25
CA LEU A 65 10.11 -9.22 12.68
C LEU A 65 11.21 -8.76 11.71
N ALA A 66 10.92 -7.80 10.83
CA ALA A 66 11.93 -7.23 9.93
C ALA A 66 13.08 -6.55 10.71
N PHE A 67 12.77 -5.86 11.79
CA PHE A 67 13.76 -5.26 12.70
C PHE A 67 14.62 -6.34 13.37
N LEU A 68 14.01 -7.38 13.93
CA LEU A 68 14.70 -8.44 14.67
C LEU A 68 15.60 -9.28 13.76
N PHE A 69 15.14 -9.66 12.57
CA PHE A 69 15.89 -10.56 11.69
C PHE A 69 16.86 -9.87 10.74
N LYS A 70 16.62 -8.60 10.39
CA LYS A 70 17.41 -7.88 9.37
C LYS A 70 17.94 -6.53 9.86
N GLY A 71 17.66 -6.17 11.11
CA GLY A 71 18.17 -4.97 11.78
C GLY A 71 17.35 -3.70 11.52
N ARG A 72 17.78 -2.63 12.19
CA ARG A 72 17.08 -1.34 12.25
C ARG A 72 16.73 -0.73 10.89
N SER A 73 17.65 -0.81 9.92
CA SER A 73 17.43 -0.24 8.59
C SER A 73 16.31 -0.97 7.83
N TRP A 74 16.21 -2.30 7.99
CA TRP A 74 15.14 -3.09 7.40
C TRP A 74 13.81 -2.87 8.09
N GLY A 75 13.79 -2.90 9.44
CA GLY A 75 12.57 -2.62 10.20
C GLY A 75 11.97 -1.26 9.84
N TYR A 76 12.78 -0.20 9.83
CA TYR A 76 12.32 1.14 9.43
C TYR A 76 11.73 1.16 8.01
N SER A 77 12.44 0.56 7.06
CA SER A 77 12.01 0.56 5.65
C SER A 77 10.77 -0.28 5.42
N TRP A 78 10.67 -1.42 6.10
CA TRP A 78 9.50 -2.29 6.09
C TRP A 78 8.29 -1.56 6.66
N GLY A 79 8.41 -1.01 7.86
CA GLY A 79 7.33 -0.27 8.50
C GLY A 79 6.84 0.89 7.67
N LEU A 80 7.76 1.60 6.99
CA LEU A 80 7.38 2.68 6.08
C LEU A 80 6.60 2.18 4.86
N GLY A 81 7.05 1.09 4.21
CA GLY A 81 6.38 0.55 3.02
C GLY A 81 5.00 -0.01 3.35
N HIS A 82 4.92 -0.77 4.45
CA HIS A 82 3.68 -1.35 4.94
C HIS A 82 2.70 -0.25 5.39
N PHE A 83 3.16 0.77 6.13
CA PHE A 83 2.32 1.91 6.49
C PHE A 83 1.84 2.68 5.26
N ALA A 84 2.73 2.92 4.29
CA ALA A 84 2.37 3.57 3.04
C ALA A 84 1.32 2.77 2.24
N HIS A 85 1.38 1.43 2.31
CA HIS A 85 0.34 0.56 1.76
C HIS A 85 -1.01 0.80 2.44
N LEU A 86 -1.06 0.81 3.77
CA LEU A 86 -2.28 1.11 4.52
C LEU A 86 -2.84 2.51 4.17
N VAL A 87 -1.98 3.52 4.01
CA VAL A 87 -2.43 4.84 3.55
C VAL A 87 -3.01 4.77 2.13
N GLY A 88 -2.41 3.99 1.24
CA GLY A 88 -2.92 3.74 -0.12
C GLY A 88 -4.32 3.12 -0.10
N ASP A 89 -4.61 2.24 0.85
CA ASP A 89 -5.87 1.51 0.97
C ASP A 89 -6.80 2.00 2.08
N ILE A 90 -6.65 3.28 2.47
CA ILE A 90 -7.38 3.90 3.58
C ILE A 90 -8.92 3.88 3.46
N SER A 91 -9.47 3.55 2.28
CA SER A 91 -10.92 3.40 2.08
C SER A 91 -11.54 2.36 3.02
N PHE A 92 -10.87 1.22 3.22
CA PHE A 92 -11.26 0.20 4.19
C PHE A 92 -10.05 -0.60 4.69
N ILE A 93 -9.81 -0.50 6.00
CA ILE A 93 -8.76 -1.22 6.74
C ILE A 93 -9.34 -1.68 8.07
N PRO A 94 -9.33 -2.99 8.37
CA PRO A 94 -9.72 -3.49 9.68
C PRO A 94 -8.57 -3.27 10.70
N TRP A 95 -8.43 -2.02 11.14
CA TRP A 95 -7.26 -1.54 11.91
C TRP A 95 -6.84 -2.43 13.08
N PHE A 96 -7.78 -3.04 13.80
CA PHE A 96 -7.53 -3.84 15.00
C PHE A 96 -7.79 -5.35 14.83
N TYR A 97 -7.93 -5.83 13.60
CA TYR A 97 -8.03 -7.27 13.34
C TYR A 97 -6.77 -8.00 13.86
N PRO A 98 -6.90 -9.21 14.46
CA PRO A 98 -8.11 -10.03 14.63
C PRO A 98 -8.84 -9.83 15.98
N PHE A 99 -8.56 -8.74 16.71
CA PHE A 99 -9.11 -8.53 18.07
C PHE A 99 -10.50 -7.89 18.07
N VAL A 100 -10.94 -7.34 16.94
CA VAL A 100 -12.23 -6.69 16.75
C VAL A 100 -12.90 -7.32 15.53
N ASP A 101 -14.20 -7.58 15.64
CA ASP A 101 -15.01 -8.08 14.53
C ASP A 101 -15.35 -6.95 13.55
N TYR A 102 -15.29 -7.26 12.25
CA TYR A 102 -15.57 -6.31 11.18
C TYR A 102 -16.60 -6.87 10.21
N SER A 103 -17.48 -6.00 9.72
CA SER A 103 -18.28 -6.28 8.53
C SER A 103 -17.47 -5.97 7.28
N PHE A 104 -17.00 -7.01 6.60
CA PHE A 104 -16.16 -6.85 5.41
C PHE A 104 -17.01 -6.41 4.19
N PRO A 105 -16.55 -5.44 3.39
CA PRO A 105 -17.21 -5.08 2.15
C PRO A 105 -17.07 -6.21 1.12
N GLN A 106 -17.83 -6.15 0.03
CA GLN A 106 -17.75 -7.14 -1.03
C GLN A 106 -16.31 -7.22 -1.57
N ASP A 107 -15.73 -8.43 -1.54
CA ASP A 107 -14.39 -8.65 -2.05
C ASP A 107 -14.38 -8.60 -3.58
N VAL A 108 -13.27 -8.10 -4.14
CA VAL A 108 -13.04 -8.04 -5.58
C VAL A 108 -11.95 -9.06 -5.88
N ASN A 109 -12.37 -10.31 -6.08
CA ASN A 109 -11.51 -11.44 -6.37
C ASN A 109 -11.22 -11.55 -7.87
N PHE A 110 -9.94 -11.49 -8.29
CA PHE A 110 -9.57 -11.62 -9.71
C PHE A 110 -9.74 -13.04 -10.27
N LEU A 111 -9.89 -14.05 -9.41
CA LEU A 111 -10.24 -15.42 -9.81
C LEU A 111 -11.73 -15.54 -10.20
N GLN A 112 -12.55 -14.52 -9.93
CA GLN A 112 -13.96 -14.45 -10.26
C GLN A 112 -14.17 -13.53 -11.48
N PRO A 113 -14.58 -14.07 -12.65
CA PRO A 113 -14.73 -13.30 -13.89
C PRO A 113 -15.67 -12.09 -13.78
N GLU A 114 -16.70 -12.17 -12.94
CA GLU A 114 -17.67 -11.12 -12.67
C GLU A 114 -17.05 -9.85 -12.06
N ASN A 115 -15.88 -9.95 -11.44
CA ASN A 115 -15.17 -8.84 -10.83
C ASN A 115 -14.25 -8.09 -11.82
N VAL A 116 -13.98 -8.67 -13.00
CA VAL A 116 -13.05 -8.10 -13.99
C VAL A 116 -13.41 -6.66 -14.36
N PRO A 117 -14.68 -6.29 -14.66
CA PRO A 117 -15.02 -4.90 -14.99
C PRO A 117 -14.69 -3.89 -13.88
N ARG A 118 -14.77 -4.30 -12.61
CA ARG A 118 -14.43 -3.44 -11.45
C ARG A 118 -12.92 -3.20 -11.33
N LEU A 119 -12.09 -4.05 -11.92
CA LEU A 119 -10.63 -3.87 -11.95
C LEU A 119 -10.20 -2.76 -12.91
N TRP A 120 -10.98 -2.53 -13.97
CA TRP A 120 -10.68 -1.60 -15.06
C TRP A 120 -11.27 -0.21 -14.87
N ASN A 121 -11.60 0.19 -13.64
CA ASN A 121 -12.08 1.56 -13.39
C ASN A 121 -10.96 2.54 -13.80
N PRO A 122 -11.18 3.40 -14.82
CA PRO A 122 -10.11 4.20 -15.39
C PRO A 122 -9.62 5.30 -14.44
N MET A 123 -10.50 5.82 -13.57
CA MET A 123 -10.15 6.99 -12.76
C MET A 123 -9.07 6.70 -11.71
N PRO A 124 -9.18 5.66 -10.85
CA PRO A 124 -8.11 5.38 -9.89
C PRO A 124 -6.83 4.88 -10.58
N LEU A 125 -6.94 4.17 -11.72
CA LEU A 125 -5.77 3.77 -12.50
C LEU A 125 -4.94 4.97 -12.96
N VAL A 126 -5.62 5.99 -13.50
CA VAL A 126 -4.98 7.22 -13.97
C VAL A 126 -4.32 7.96 -12.81
N LEU A 127 -5.03 8.14 -11.69
CA LEU A 127 -4.50 8.84 -10.52
C LEU A 127 -3.26 8.15 -9.93
N GLU A 128 -3.29 6.83 -9.82
CA GLU A 128 -2.18 6.05 -9.30
C GLU A 128 -1.00 5.98 -10.25
N SER A 129 -1.26 5.85 -11.55
CA SER A 129 -0.22 5.89 -12.58
C SER A 129 0.43 7.27 -12.65
N ALA A 130 -0.36 8.33 -12.48
CA ALA A 130 0.16 9.70 -12.37
C ALA A 130 1.03 9.88 -11.13
N LEU A 131 0.63 9.32 -9.98
CA LEU A 131 1.44 9.31 -8.77
C LEU A 131 2.78 8.60 -9.00
N LEU A 132 2.75 7.38 -9.54
CA LEU A 132 3.96 6.63 -9.87
C LEU A 132 4.86 7.41 -10.82
N LEU A 133 4.30 7.96 -11.91
CA LEU A 133 5.04 8.74 -12.89
C LEU A 133 5.72 9.95 -12.26
N LEU A 134 5.02 10.71 -11.42
CA LEU A 134 5.58 11.87 -10.74
C LEU A 134 6.69 11.48 -9.76
N VAL A 135 6.53 10.36 -9.06
CA VAL A 135 7.59 9.83 -8.22
C VAL A 135 8.80 9.46 -9.06
N LEU A 136 8.65 8.75 -10.19
CA LEU A 136 9.75 8.41 -11.09
C LEU A 136 10.44 9.67 -11.67
N VAL A 137 9.68 10.67 -12.09
CA VAL A 137 10.22 11.98 -12.53
C VAL A 137 10.98 12.66 -11.38
N SER A 138 10.58 12.50 -10.13
CA SER A 138 11.33 13.06 -8.99
C SER A 138 12.72 12.44 -8.81
N TYR A 139 12.96 11.22 -9.32
CA TYR A 139 14.28 10.59 -9.31
C TYR A 139 15.25 11.20 -10.32
N THR A 140 14.76 11.84 -11.39
CA THR A 140 15.61 12.53 -12.37
C THR A 140 16.13 13.87 -11.85
N LYS A 141 15.56 14.37 -10.75
CA LYS A 141 15.97 15.64 -10.10
C LYS A 141 16.84 15.41 -8.87
N PRO A 142 17.66 16.39 -8.44
CA PRO A 142 18.39 16.29 -7.17
C PRO A 142 17.45 16.20 -5.97
N VAL A 143 17.80 15.39 -4.96
CA VAL A 143 17.03 15.27 -3.69
C VAL A 143 16.88 16.60 -2.96
N ARG A 144 17.79 17.55 -3.20
CA ARG A 144 17.78 18.89 -2.59
C ARG A 144 16.72 19.83 -3.19
N ASP A 145 16.16 19.51 -4.36
CA ASP A 145 15.07 20.30 -4.93
C ASP A 145 13.79 20.11 -4.09
N ARG A 146 13.31 21.21 -3.48
CA ARG A 146 12.08 21.22 -2.68
C ARG A 146 10.88 20.74 -3.49
N ARG A 147 10.79 21.11 -4.77
CA ARG A 147 9.68 20.74 -5.66
C ARG A 147 9.66 19.25 -5.96
N ALA A 148 10.84 18.63 -6.06
CA ALA A 148 10.97 17.19 -6.27
C ALA A 148 10.45 16.36 -5.07
N ARG A 149 10.32 16.97 -3.87
CA ARG A 149 9.72 16.31 -2.70
C ARG A 149 8.24 16.66 -2.52
N SER A 150 7.90 17.95 -2.62
CA SER A 150 6.56 18.43 -2.26
C SER A 150 5.48 18.04 -3.27
N VAL A 151 5.80 17.97 -4.57
CA VAL A 151 4.81 17.66 -5.61
C VAL A 151 4.29 16.21 -5.52
N PRO A 152 5.15 15.18 -5.44
CA PRO A 152 4.66 13.80 -5.27
C PRO A 152 3.92 13.59 -3.95
N LEU A 153 4.35 14.24 -2.86
CA LEU A 153 3.65 14.18 -1.56
C LEU A 153 2.25 14.81 -1.62
N GLY A 154 2.12 15.96 -2.30
CA GLY A 154 0.82 16.60 -2.51
C GLY A 154 -0.14 15.71 -3.30
N LEU A 155 0.34 15.07 -4.38
CA LEU A 155 -0.50 14.15 -5.14
C LEU A 155 -0.86 12.90 -4.34
N ALA A 156 0.06 12.33 -3.56
CA ALA A 156 -0.24 11.21 -2.67
C ALA A 156 -1.39 11.55 -1.70
N ALA A 157 -1.40 12.76 -1.15
CA ALA A 157 -2.48 13.24 -0.30
C ALA A 157 -3.82 13.39 -1.05
N ILE A 158 -3.79 13.88 -2.30
CA ILE A 158 -4.99 13.95 -3.15
C ILE A 158 -5.53 12.55 -3.44
N VAL A 159 -4.69 11.59 -3.82
CA VAL A 159 -5.10 10.20 -4.10
C VAL A 159 -5.74 9.57 -2.87
N ALA A 160 -5.13 9.73 -1.69
CA ALA A 160 -5.70 9.26 -0.42
C ALA A 160 -7.04 9.96 -0.10
N GLY A 161 -7.13 11.28 -0.32
CA GLY A 161 -8.35 12.05 -0.11
C GLY A 161 -9.50 11.63 -1.03
N VAL A 162 -9.24 11.43 -2.32
CA VAL A 162 -10.23 10.92 -3.29
C VAL A 162 -10.76 9.55 -2.84
N ARG A 163 -9.88 8.67 -2.35
CA ARG A 163 -10.27 7.34 -1.83
C ARG A 163 -11.13 7.38 -0.58
N LEU A 164 -10.99 8.40 0.26
CA LEU A 164 -11.85 8.60 1.44
C LEU A 164 -13.25 9.10 1.05
N TRP A 165 -13.35 9.88 -0.03
CA TRP A 165 -14.60 10.51 -0.45
C TRP A 165 -15.48 9.59 -1.30
N TRP A 166 -14.88 8.68 -2.06
CA TRP A 166 -15.56 7.70 -2.90
C TRP A 166 -15.92 6.45 -2.08
N ARG A 167 -16.94 6.56 -1.21
CA ARG A 167 -17.56 5.42 -0.52
C ARG A 167 -18.85 4.99 -1.20
#